data_AF-A0A966WS33-F1
#
_entry.id   AF-A0A966WS33-F1
#
_cell.length_a   1.000
_cell.length_b   1.000
_cell.length_c   1.000
_cell.angle_alpha   90.00
_cell.angle_beta   90.00
_cell.angle_gamma   90.00
#
_symmetry.space_group_name_H-M   'P 1'
#
loop_
_entity.id
_entity.type
_entity.pdbx_description
1 polymer ?
#
loop_
_entity_poly.entity_id
_entity_poly.type
_entity_poly.pdbx_seq_one_letter_code
_entity_poly.pdbx_strand_id
1 'polypeptide(L)'
;MLTVTDTGVILATGSTKGGSVTLSSGAIGTTTVAGRIDVSATATAAADAAPPPAIGGAVAVLGNTINVSNTARIDATGDHGGGTVHIGGGWQGAPVADGTIASKVTMASGAVIDASAKLAGKGGTIVAWSDVRNPLSATTVAGTLLAKGGATQGDGGNIETSGHQLNVNGIWVNAAAGHGAAGNWLLDPYDITIVAAPSPAEAGT
;
A
#
# COMPACT_ATOMS: atom_id res chain seq x y z
N MET A 1 -19.00 -7.42 17.78
CA MET A 1 -18.17 -7.15 16.60
C MET A 1 -16.89 -6.50 17.09
N LEU A 2 -15.72 -7.06 16.76
CA LEU A 2 -14.43 -6.51 17.18
C LEU A 2 -14.09 -5.32 16.27
N THR A 3 -13.60 -4.24 16.86
CA THR A 3 -13.14 -3.06 16.12
C THR A 3 -11.72 -2.72 16.56
N VAL A 4 -10.84 -2.48 15.58
CA VAL A 4 -9.51 -1.91 15.78
C VAL A 4 -9.46 -0.57 15.07
N THR A 5 -9.08 0.48 15.78
CA THR A 5 -9.01 1.83 15.20
C THR A 5 -7.67 2.46 15.57
N ASP A 6 -6.88 2.81 14.57
CA ASP A 6 -5.72 3.69 14.73
C ASP A 6 -6.09 5.12 14.33
N THR A 7 -5.85 6.06 15.24
CA THR A 7 -5.96 7.52 15.01
C THR A 7 -4.67 8.25 15.36
N GLY A 8 -3.67 7.53 15.87
CA GLY A 8 -2.47 8.10 16.48
C GLY A 8 -1.25 7.93 15.59
N VAL A 9 -0.12 7.61 16.23
CA VAL A 9 1.13 7.31 15.54
C VAL A 9 1.66 5.98 16.05
N ILE A 10 1.94 5.05 15.13
CA ILE A 10 2.63 3.79 15.39
C ILE A 10 3.99 3.86 14.70
N LEU A 11 5.06 3.83 15.49
CA LEU A 11 6.44 3.88 14.98
C LEU A 11 7.13 2.53 15.21
N ALA A 12 7.65 1.96 14.15
CA ALA A 12 8.57 0.83 14.18
C ALA A 12 9.67 1.07 13.13
N THR A 13 10.34 2.22 13.21
CA THR A 13 11.41 2.59 12.27
C THR A 13 12.72 1.88 12.62
N GLY A 14 13.65 1.80 11.65
CA GLY A 14 14.96 1.20 11.89
C GLY A 14 16.08 1.78 11.04
N SER A 15 17.33 1.49 11.41
CA SER A 15 18.52 1.96 10.68
C SER A 15 18.99 1.03 9.57
N THR A 16 18.55 -0.23 9.60
CA THR A 16 18.88 -1.28 8.61
C THR A 16 17.62 -1.95 8.08
N LYS A 17 16.59 -2.06 8.92
CA LYS A 17 15.30 -2.58 8.50
C LYS A 17 14.20 -1.99 9.37
N GLY A 18 13.10 -1.59 8.73
CA GLY A 18 11.88 -1.24 9.45
C GLY A 18 11.28 -2.46 10.17
N GLY A 19 10.54 -2.20 11.24
CA GLY A 19 9.82 -3.20 12.00
C GLY A 19 8.56 -3.70 11.28
N SER A 20 7.72 -4.43 12.01
CA SER A 20 6.46 -4.96 11.50
C SER A 20 5.30 -4.46 12.35
N VAL A 21 4.21 -4.03 11.70
CA VAL A 21 2.96 -3.63 12.36
C VAL A 21 1.81 -4.45 11.77
N THR A 22 1.03 -5.08 12.64
CA THR A 22 -0.19 -5.79 12.25
C THR A 22 -1.37 -5.23 13.02
N LEU A 23 -2.37 -4.70 12.30
CA LEU A 23 -3.67 -4.32 12.84
C LEU A 23 -4.69 -5.33 12.34
N SER A 24 -5.25 -6.15 13.23
CA SER A 24 -6.26 -7.14 12.86
C SER A 24 -7.46 -7.08 13.79
N SER A 25 -8.65 -6.98 13.20
CA SER A 25 -9.93 -7.13 13.90
C SER A 25 -10.56 -8.51 13.71
N GLY A 26 -9.80 -9.45 13.12
CA GLY A 26 -10.24 -10.82 12.84
C GLY A 26 -11.32 -10.92 11.75
N ALA A 27 -11.73 -12.16 11.45
CA ALA A 27 -12.58 -12.51 10.31
C ALA A 27 -14.00 -11.94 10.31
N ILE A 28 -14.43 -11.26 11.38
CA ILE A 28 -15.77 -10.65 11.50
C ILE A 28 -15.72 -9.18 11.95
N GLY A 29 -14.51 -8.61 12.09
CA GLY A 29 -14.31 -7.27 12.65
C GLY A 29 -14.10 -6.18 11.61
N THR A 30 -14.01 -4.95 12.12
CA THR A 30 -13.66 -3.77 11.34
C THR A 30 -12.32 -3.20 11.80
N THR A 31 -11.41 -2.97 10.86
CA THR A 31 -10.15 -2.25 11.11
C THR A 31 -10.17 -0.90 10.42
N THR A 32 -9.87 0.16 11.17
CA THR A 32 -9.79 1.52 10.64
C THR A 32 -8.40 2.10 10.88
N VAL A 33 -7.80 2.64 9.84
CA VAL A 33 -6.54 3.41 9.91
C VAL A 33 -6.84 4.84 9.53
N ALA A 34 -6.65 5.76 10.47
CA ALA A 34 -6.75 7.20 10.27
C ALA A 34 -5.51 7.96 10.72
N GLY A 35 -4.65 7.33 11.52
CA GLY A 35 -3.38 7.86 11.98
C GLY A 35 -2.22 7.59 11.02
N ARG A 36 -1.01 7.63 11.59
CA ARG A 36 0.25 7.34 10.90
C ARG A 36 0.83 6.02 11.37
N ILE A 37 1.16 5.15 10.42
CA ILE A 37 1.99 3.96 10.64
C ILE A 37 3.32 4.18 9.92
N ASP A 38 4.43 4.14 10.65
CA ASP A 38 5.77 4.37 10.11
C ASP A 38 6.65 3.17 10.45
N VAL A 39 6.92 2.37 9.43
CA VAL A 39 7.86 1.25 9.45
C VAL A 39 9.05 1.55 8.53
N SER A 40 9.38 2.83 8.32
CA SER A 40 10.46 3.21 7.41
C SER A 40 11.85 2.84 7.93
N ALA A 41 12.82 2.77 7.02
CA ALA A 41 14.22 2.56 7.35
C ALA A 41 15.13 3.63 6.74
N THR A 42 15.94 4.27 7.57
CA THR A 42 16.90 5.29 7.15
C THR A 42 18.29 4.84 7.52
N ALA A 43 19.19 4.74 6.55
CA ALA A 43 20.55 4.29 6.77
C ALA A 43 21.28 5.28 7.68
N THR A 44 21.82 4.79 8.80
CA THR A 44 22.74 5.55 9.63
C THR A 44 24.16 5.09 9.31
N ALA A 45 25.02 6.00 8.87
CA ALA A 45 26.44 5.68 8.71
C ALA A 45 27.05 5.39 10.09
N ALA A 46 27.72 4.25 10.23
CA ALA A 46 28.78 4.13 11.22
C ALA A 46 29.95 5.01 10.74
N ALA A 47 30.74 5.56 11.67
CA ALA A 47 31.80 6.53 11.36
C ALA A 47 32.89 6.01 10.41
N ASP A 48 32.89 4.71 10.12
CA ASP A 48 34.00 3.93 9.62
C ASP A 48 33.56 2.73 8.75
N ALA A 49 32.26 2.57 8.43
CA ALA A 49 31.77 1.52 7.55
C ALA A 49 30.64 2.00 6.63
N ALA A 50 30.56 1.42 5.43
CA ALA A 50 29.39 1.58 4.56
C ALA A 50 28.13 1.11 5.32
N PRO A 51 27.06 1.93 5.41
CA PRO A 51 25.86 1.54 6.12
C PRO A 51 25.27 0.24 5.55
N PRO A 52 24.70 -0.66 6.37
CA PRO A 52 23.90 -1.75 5.86
C PRO A 52 22.72 -1.20 5.05
N PRO A 53 22.24 -1.90 4.00
CA PRO A 53 21.11 -1.43 3.22
C PRO A 53 19.87 -1.28 4.12
N ALA A 54 19.35 -0.06 4.21
CA ALA A 54 18.16 0.25 4.98
C ALA A 54 16.88 -0.03 4.17
N ILE A 55 16.17 -1.10 4.53
CA ILE A 55 14.96 -1.56 3.82
C ILE A 55 13.71 -1.28 4.65
N GLY A 56 12.67 -0.74 4.03
CA GLY A 56 11.38 -0.51 4.69
C GLY A 56 10.79 -1.78 5.34
N GLY A 57 10.00 -1.59 6.38
CA GLY A 57 9.40 -2.65 7.17
C GLY A 57 8.12 -3.24 6.55
N ALA A 58 7.30 -3.87 7.38
CA ALA A 58 6.07 -4.52 6.95
C ALA A 58 4.84 -3.98 7.69
N VAL A 59 3.75 -3.76 6.96
CA VAL A 59 2.44 -3.42 7.52
C VAL A 59 1.40 -4.41 7.01
N ALA A 60 0.60 -4.96 7.92
CA ALA A 60 -0.59 -5.74 7.60
C ALA A 60 -1.80 -5.12 8.29
N VAL A 61 -2.80 -4.70 7.50
CA VAL A 61 -4.09 -4.23 7.98
C VAL A 61 -5.13 -5.26 7.56
N LEU A 62 -5.71 -5.96 8.52
CA LEU A 62 -6.56 -7.13 8.32
C LEU A 62 -7.88 -6.97 9.08
N GLY A 63 -8.91 -7.67 8.63
CA GLY A 63 -10.26 -7.61 9.17
C GLY A 63 -11.27 -7.96 8.09
N ASN A 64 -12.52 -8.24 8.45
CA ASN A 64 -13.57 -8.43 7.45
C ASN A 64 -13.86 -7.15 6.66
N THR A 65 -13.89 -6.01 7.36
CA THR A 65 -14.05 -4.68 6.77
C THR A 65 -12.86 -3.81 7.14
N ILE A 66 -12.27 -3.13 6.16
CA ILE A 66 -11.13 -2.25 6.37
C ILE A 66 -11.43 -0.86 5.80
N ASN A 67 -11.19 0.16 6.62
CA ASN A 67 -11.30 1.56 6.23
C ASN A 67 -9.95 2.26 6.40
N VAL A 68 -9.37 2.76 5.31
CA VAL A 68 -8.20 3.63 5.32
C VAL A 68 -8.70 5.06 5.05
N SER A 69 -8.70 5.88 6.10
CA SER A 69 -9.22 7.26 6.10
C SER A 69 -8.37 8.20 5.23
N ASN A 70 -8.94 9.34 4.84
CA ASN A 70 -8.25 10.38 4.08
C ASN A 70 -7.02 10.97 4.78
N THR A 71 -6.95 10.87 6.11
CA THR A 71 -5.81 11.31 6.90
C THR A 71 -4.73 10.25 7.06
N ALA A 72 -5.00 9.01 6.67
CA ALA A 72 -4.09 7.89 6.90
C ALA A 72 -2.76 8.09 6.17
N ARG A 73 -1.66 7.78 6.85
CA ARG A 73 -0.30 7.77 6.31
C ARG A 73 0.38 6.46 6.68
N ILE A 74 0.68 5.62 5.70
CA ILE A 74 1.44 4.39 5.91
C ILE A 74 2.77 4.53 5.18
N ASP A 75 3.84 4.66 5.95
CA ASP A 75 5.21 4.83 5.45
C ASP A 75 6.00 3.55 5.69
N ALA A 76 6.27 2.83 4.62
CA ALA A 76 7.16 1.66 4.57
C ALA A 76 8.34 1.92 3.64
N THR A 77 8.79 3.18 3.53
CA THR A 77 9.92 3.55 2.70
C THR A 77 11.26 3.05 3.26
N GLY A 78 12.26 2.91 2.42
CA GLY A 78 13.63 2.65 2.87
C GLY A 78 14.66 3.30 1.97
N ASP A 79 15.82 3.68 2.50
CA ASP A 79 16.87 4.29 1.68
C ASP A 79 17.39 3.36 0.59
N HIS A 80 17.43 2.05 0.85
CA HIS A 80 18.01 1.04 -0.04
C HIS A 80 16.98 0.02 -0.58
N GLY A 81 15.70 0.25 -0.31
CA GLY A 81 14.60 -0.59 -0.78
C GLY A 81 13.32 -0.33 -0.02
N GLY A 82 12.19 -0.42 -0.72
CA GLY A 82 10.87 -0.30 -0.11
C GLY A 82 10.46 -1.51 0.71
N GLY A 83 9.54 -1.29 1.64
CA GLY A 83 8.92 -2.31 2.48
C GLY A 83 7.69 -2.95 1.85
N THR A 84 6.85 -3.54 2.68
CA THR A 84 5.61 -4.22 2.24
C THR A 84 4.41 -3.70 3.00
N VAL A 85 3.32 -3.41 2.29
CA VAL A 85 2.04 -3.00 2.89
C VAL A 85 0.93 -3.86 2.32
N HIS A 86 0.28 -4.63 3.17
CA HIS A 86 -0.84 -5.51 2.84
C HIS A 86 -2.11 -5.00 3.53
N ILE A 87 -3.12 -4.67 2.74
CA ILE A 87 -4.44 -4.23 3.21
C ILE A 87 -5.46 -5.27 2.74
N GLY A 88 -5.99 -6.06 3.68
CA GLY A 88 -7.04 -7.06 3.47
C GLY A 88 -6.60 -8.41 2.94
N GLY A 89 -5.42 -8.51 2.33
CA GLY A 89 -4.83 -9.77 1.86
C GLY A 89 -3.42 -9.60 1.31
N GLY A 90 -2.78 -10.71 0.96
CA GLY A 90 -1.47 -10.76 0.31
C GLY A 90 -1.55 -10.64 -1.20
N TRP A 91 -0.36 -10.52 -1.82
CA TRP A 91 -0.21 -10.52 -3.27
C TRP A 91 -0.93 -11.72 -3.90
N GLN A 92 -1.78 -11.48 -4.90
CA GLN A 92 -2.59 -12.48 -5.58
C GLN A 92 -3.40 -13.38 -4.63
N GLY A 93 -3.89 -12.81 -3.53
CA GLY A 93 -4.70 -13.53 -2.53
C GLY A 93 -3.90 -14.45 -1.61
N ALA A 94 -2.57 -14.30 -1.56
CA ALA A 94 -1.74 -15.04 -0.61
C ALA A 94 -2.14 -14.73 0.85
N PRO A 95 -2.01 -15.70 1.78
CA PRO A 95 -2.24 -15.44 3.19
C PRO A 95 -1.19 -14.48 3.77
N VAL A 96 -1.63 -13.58 4.66
CA VAL A 96 -0.76 -12.62 5.39
C VAL A 96 -1.08 -12.69 6.87
N ALA A 97 -0.04 -12.66 7.71
CA ALA A 97 -0.12 -12.67 9.18
C ALA A 97 -1.08 -13.74 9.72
N ASP A 98 -2.22 -13.36 10.29
CA ASP A 98 -3.20 -14.29 10.88
C ASP A 98 -4.10 -15.00 9.85
N GLY A 99 -3.90 -14.73 8.55
CA GLY A 99 -4.66 -15.34 7.46
C GLY A 99 -6.05 -14.75 7.26
N THR A 100 -6.42 -13.69 7.99
CA THR A 100 -7.70 -13.00 7.81
C THR A 100 -7.78 -12.39 6.41
N ILE A 101 -8.86 -12.70 5.70
CA ILE A 101 -9.18 -12.17 4.38
C ILE A 101 -10.31 -11.15 4.51
N ALA A 102 -10.15 -9.99 3.88
CA ALA A 102 -11.19 -8.96 3.86
C ALA A 102 -12.30 -9.26 2.85
N SER A 103 -13.54 -8.98 3.23
CA SER A 103 -14.65 -8.87 2.29
C SER A 103 -14.82 -7.44 1.78
N LYS A 104 -14.35 -6.44 2.52
CA LYS A 104 -14.46 -5.03 2.12
C LYS A 104 -13.21 -4.24 2.45
N VAL A 105 -12.61 -3.60 1.45
CA VAL A 105 -11.53 -2.63 1.61
C VAL A 105 -11.96 -1.29 1.02
N THR A 106 -11.88 -0.23 1.81
CA THR A 106 -12.11 1.14 1.35
C THR A 106 -10.93 2.02 1.73
N MET A 107 -10.28 2.63 0.74
CA MET A 107 -9.24 3.65 0.94
C MET A 107 -9.72 4.98 0.35
N ALA A 108 -9.88 5.97 1.22
CA ALA A 108 -10.40 7.28 0.85
C ALA A 108 -9.36 8.13 0.12
N SER A 109 -9.85 9.09 -0.68
CA SER A 109 -9.01 10.14 -1.26
C SER A 109 -8.29 10.93 -0.16
N GLY A 110 -7.01 11.24 -0.39
CA GLY A 110 -6.11 11.88 0.59
C GLY A 110 -5.28 10.91 1.42
N ALA A 111 -5.65 9.63 1.50
CA ALA A 111 -4.82 8.60 2.12
C ALA A 111 -3.54 8.38 1.31
N VAL A 112 -2.41 8.12 1.98
CA VAL A 112 -1.12 7.87 1.32
C VAL A 112 -0.48 6.61 1.89
N ILE A 113 -0.10 5.70 0.98
CA ILE A 113 0.73 4.54 1.28
C ILE A 113 2.00 4.66 0.43
N ASP A 114 3.15 4.69 1.09
CA ASP A 114 4.45 4.83 0.43
C ASP A 114 5.38 3.68 0.84
N ALA A 115 5.72 2.84 -0.13
CA ALA A 115 6.71 1.77 -0.03
C ALA A 115 7.86 2.03 -1.01
N SER A 116 8.21 3.27 -1.30
CA SER A 116 9.29 3.61 -2.23
C SER A 116 10.68 3.37 -1.65
N ALA A 117 11.64 3.08 -2.52
CA ALA A 117 13.05 3.24 -2.21
C ALA A 117 13.46 4.71 -2.38
N LYS A 118 14.17 5.30 -1.41
CA LYS A 118 14.51 6.73 -1.43
C LYS A 118 15.80 7.02 -2.20
N LEU A 119 16.89 6.30 -1.90
CA LEU A 119 18.20 6.53 -2.50
C LEU A 119 18.49 5.50 -3.59
N ALA A 120 18.54 4.24 -3.22
CA ALA A 120 18.92 3.13 -4.09
C ALA A 120 17.99 1.94 -3.89
N GLY A 121 17.95 1.03 -4.85
CA GLY A 121 17.26 -0.25 -4.70
C GLY A 121 15.81 -0.21 -5.15
N LYS A 122 15.18 -1.38 -5.05
CA LYS A 122 13.86 -1.62 -5.62
C LYS A 122 12.76 -0.99 -4.76
N GLY A 123 11.76 -0.40 -5.40
CA GLY A 123 10.49 -0.08 -4.75
C GLY A 123 9.84 -1.33 -4.12
N GLY A 124 9.07 -1.10 -3.08
CA GLY A 124 8.43 -2.14 -2.27
C GLY A 124 7.16 -2.71 -2.89
N THR A 125 6.34 -3.35 -2.06
CA THR A 125 5.07 -3.95 -2.48
C THR A 125 3.91 -3.32 -1.72
N ILE A 126 2.87 -2.90 -2.43
CA ILE A 126 1.60 -2.45 -1.83
C ILE A 126 0.47 -3.32 -2.38
N VAL A 127 -0.38 -3.83 -1.49
CA VAL A 127 -1.56 -4.63 -1.85
C VAL A 127 -2.78 -4.05 -1.15
N ALA A 128 -3.83 -3.78 -1.91
CA ALA A 128 -5.18 -3.55 -1.40
C ALA A 128 -6.12 -4.59 -2.02
N TRP A 129 -6.60 -5.51 -1.20
CA TRP A 129 -7.21 -6.75 -1.67
C TRP A 129 -8.40 -7.16 -0.81
N SER A 130 -9.48 -7.58 -1.47
CA SER A 130 -10.61 -8.29 -0.85
C SER A 130 -10.87 -9.59 -1.60
N ASP A 131 -11.60 -10.54 -0.99
CA ASP A 131 -11.78 -11.89 -1.54
C ASP A 131 -12.40 -11.89 -2.93
N VAL A 132 -11.56 -12.07 -3.95
CA VAL A 132 -11.98 -12.12 -5.36
C VAL A 132 -12.95 -13.27 -5.66
N ARG A 133 -12.96 -14.31 -4.82
CA ARG A 133 -13.85 -15.48 -4.99
C ARG A 133 -15.24 -15.24 -4.40
N ASN A 134 -15.42 -14.21 -3.60
CA ASN A 134 -16.69 -13.87 -2.97
C ASN A 134 -17.40 -12.75 -3.78
N PRO A 135 -18.55 -13.03 -4.42
CA PRO A 135 -19.27 -12.05 -5.24
C PRO A 135 -19.72 -10.78 -4.50
N LEU A 136 -19.78 -10.85 -3.17
CA LEU A 136 -20.17 -9.73 -2.31
C LEU A 136 -18.98 -8.89 -1.84
N SER A 137 -17.75 -9.26 -2.21
CA SER A 137 -16.56 -8.55 -1.79
C SER A 137 -16.23 -7.38 -2.69
N ALA A 138 -15.72 -6.31 -2.09
CA ALA A 138 -15.42 -5.08 -2.79
C ALA A 138 -14.16 -4.40 -2.30
N THR A 139 -13.36 -3.92 -3.24
CA THR A 139 -12.19 -3.07 -3.01
C THR A 139 -12.42 -1.71 -3.69
N THR A 140 -12.39 -0.63 -2.91
CA THR A 140 -12.45 0.75 -3.40
C THR A 140 -11.20 1.50 -2.96
N VAL A 141 -10.45 2.06 -3.91
CA VAL A 141 -9.21 2.78 -3.65
C VAL A 141 -9.20 4.11 -4.40
N ALA A 142 -9.23 5.21 -3.67
CA ALA A 142 -9.20 6.58 -4.22
C ALA A 142 -7.99 7.40 -3.72
N GLY A 143 -7.05 6.77 -3.01
CA GLY A 143 -5.88 7.43 -2.43
C GLY A 143 -4.61 7.32 -3.28
N THR A 144 -3.46 7.61 -2.67
CA THR A 144 -2.15 7.58 -3.32
C THR A 144 -1.34 6.35 -2.90
N LEU A 145 -0.85 5.59 -3.88
CA LEU A 145 0.02 4.42 -3.69
C LEU A 145 1.36 4.65 -4.40
N LEU A 146 2.46 4.61 -3.66
CA LEU A 146 3.82 4.88 -4.17
C LEU A 146 4.73 3.68 -3.90
N ALA A 147 5.35 3.14 -4.94
CA ALA A 147 6.33 2.06 -4.86
C ALA A 147 7.48 2.36 -5.84
N LYS A 148 8.07 3.54 -5.73
CA LYS A 148 9.09 4.03 -6.68
C LYS A 148 10.43 3.34 -6.45
N GLY A 149 11.18 3.15 -7.54
CA GLY A 149 12.60 2.77 -7.46
C GLY A 149 13.45 3.92 -6.93
N GLY A 150 14.64 3.59 -6.42
CA GLY A 150 15.56 4.55 -5.82
C GLY A 150 15.98 5.68 -6.77
N ALA A 151 16.27 6.85 -6.19
CA ALA A 151 16.68 8.04 -6.93
C ALA A 151 17.98 7.88 -7.73
N THR A 152 18.89 7.00 -7.33
CA THR A 152 20.19 6.79 -7.99
C THR A 152 20.29 5.44 -8.70
N GLN A 153 19.55 4.42 -8.25
CA GLN A 153 19.47 3.10 -8.88
C GLN A 153 18.24 2.33 -8.42
N GLY A 154 17.85 1.32 -9.19
CA GLY A 154 16.91 0.27 -8.79
C GLY A 154 15.56 0.38 -9.48
N ASP A 155 14.88 -0.76 -9.56
CA ASP A 155 13.62 -0.89 -10.27
C ASP A 155 12.43 -0.36 -9.46
N GLY A 156 11.33 -0.08 -10.14
CA GLY A 156 10.05 0.16 -9.51
C GLY A 156 9.54 -1.07 -8.76
N GLY A 157 8.66 -0.80 -7.80
CA GLY A 157 8.01 -1.80 -6.98
C GLY A 157 6.77 -2.40 -7.61
N ASN A 158 5.97 -3.06 -6.79
CA ASN A 158 4.75 -3.72 -7.22
C ASN A 158 3.56 -3.15 -6.44
N ILE A 159 2.49 -2.84 -7.15
CA ILE A 159 1.23 -2.39 -6.56
C ILE A 159 0.12 -3.30 -7.07
N GLU A 160 -0.74 -3.78 -6.18
CA GLU A 160 -1.92 -4.57 -6.53
C GLU A 160 -3.16 -3.95 -5.90
N THR A 161 -4.21 -3.83 -6.70
CA THR A 161 -5.55 -3.49 -6.25
C THR A 161 -6.53 -4.48 -6.85
N SER A 162 -7.14 -5.32 -6.02
CA SER A 162 -7.93 -6.47 -6.46
C SER A 162 -9.15 -6.69 -5.58
N GLY A 163 -10.17 -7.33 -6.12
CA GLY A 163 -11.42 -7.64 -5.44
C GLY A 163 -12.47 -8.07 -6.44
N HIS A 164 -13.49 -8.80 -6.00
CA HIS A 164 -14.55 -9.24 -6.93
C HIS A 164 -15.20 -8.01 -7.60
N GLN A 165 -15.57 -7.02 -6.79
CA GLN A 165 -15.89 -5.68 -7.26
C GLN A 165 -14.69 -4.76 -6.99
N LEU A 166 -14.18 -4.10 -8.03
CA LEU A 166 -13.04 -3.19 -7.93
C LEU A 166 -13.41 -1.80 -8.43
N ASN A 167 -13.15 -0.79 -7.60
CA ASN A 167 -13.28 0.62 -7.97
C ASN A 167 -11.99 1.37 -7.64
N VAL A 168 -11.34 1.92 -8.67
CA VAL A 168 -10.10 2.68 -8.54
C VAL A 168 -10.26 4.14 -9.01
N ASN A 169 -11.49 4.65 -9.04
CA ASN A 169 -11.74 6.04 -9.42
C ASN A 169 -11.08 6.99 -8.42
N GLY A 170 -10.28 7.92 -8.95
CA GLY A 170 -9.54 8.91 -8.16
C GLY A 170 -8.24 8.39 -7.55
N ILE A 171 -7.84 7.14 -7.82
CA ILE A 171 -6.54 6.62 -7.38
C ILE A 171 -5.39 7.39 -8.04
N TRP A 172 -4.28 7.54 -7.30
CA TRP A 172 -2.99 7.96 -7.86
C TRP A 172 -1.94 6.89 -7.57
N VAL A 173 -1.31 6.36 -8.62
CA VAL A 173 -0.34 5.25 -8.51
C VAL A 173 0.98 5.65 -9.14
N ASN A 174 2.10 5.39 -8.43
CA ASN A 174 3.44 5.60 -8.99
C ASN A 174 4.39 4.48 -8.57
N ALA A 175 4.66 3.57 -9.51
CA ALA A 175 5.70 2.54 -9.40
C ALA A 175 6.88 2.80 -10.35
N ALA A 176 7.10 4.06 -10.77
CA ALA A 176 8.15 4.37 -11.74
C ALA A 176 9.56 4.29 -11.12
N ALA A 177 10.55 4.07 -11.98
CA ALA A 177 11.97 4.18 -11.66
C ALA A 177 12.67 5.06 -12.71
N GLY A 178 13.56 5.94 -12.26
CA GLY A 178 14.38 6.78 -13.16
C GLY A 178 15.66 6.08 -13.63
N HIS A 179 16.14 5.11 -12.85
CA HIS A 179 17.43 4.43 -13.03
C HIS A 179 17.30 2.90 -12.94
N GLY A 180 16.17 2.37 -13.44
CA GLY A 180 15.83 0.95 -13.45
C GLY A 180 14.58 0.69 -14.30
N ALA A 181 14.10 -0.55 -14.30
CA ALA A 181 12.83 -0.89 -14.92
C ALA A 181 11.67 -0.27 -14.14
N ALA A 182 10.63 0.18 -14.86
CA ALA A 182 9.39 0.57 -14.20
C ALA A 182 8.75 -0.63 -13.49
N GLY A 183 8.10 -0.35 -12.36
CA GLY A 183 7.37 -1.34 -11.59
C GLY A 183 6.01 -1.67 -12.18
N ASN A 184 5.27 -2.55 -11.51
CA ASN A 184 3.98 -3.04 -11.97
C ASN A 184 2.84 -2.47 -11.14
N TRP A 185 1.71 -2.21 -11.80
CA TRP A 185 0.43 -2.07 -11.14
C TRP A 185 -0.53 -3.13 -11.68
N LEU A 186 -0.87 -4.10 -10.84
CA LEU A 186 -1.81 -5.16 -11.12
C LEU A 186 -3.23 -4.74 -10.71
N LEU A 187 -4.15 -4.87 -11.65
CA LEU A 187 -5.59 -4.73 -11.45
C LEU A 187 -6.23 -6.09 -11.70
N ASP A 188 -6.81 -6.70 -10.68
CA ASP A 188 -7.41 -8.03 -10.78
C ASP A 188 -8.87 -8.04 -10.26
N PRO A 189 -9.83 -7.59 -11.07
CA PRO A 189 -11.26 -7.70 -10.78
C PRO A 189 -11.89 -8.96 -11.37
N TYR A 190 -13.12 -9.29 -10.94
CA TYR A 190 -13.92 -10.33 -11.61
C TYR A 190 -14.32 -9.90 -13.03
N ASP A 191 -14.77 -8.67 -13.19
CA ASP A 191 -15.13 -8.03 -14.47
C ASP A 191 -14.52 -6.62 -14.55
N ILE A 192 -14.17 -6.17 -15.76
CA ILE A 192 -13.67 -4.81 -16.01
C ILE A 192 -14.73 -4.01 -16.76
N THR A 193 -15.21 -2.91 -16.16
CA THR A 193 -16.00 -1.89 -16.85
C THR A 193 -15.16 -0.64 -17.06
N ILE A 194 -14.94 -0.24 -18.32
CA ILE A 194 -14.19 0.97 -18.69
C ILE A 194 -15.20 2.05 -19.09
N VAL A 195 -15.21 3.17 -18.36
CA VAL A 195 -16.06 4.33 -18.65
C VAL A 195 -15.19 5.51 -19.08
N ALA A 196 -15.53 6.12 -20.21
CA ALA A 196 -14.88 7.37 -20.63
C ALA A 196 -15.36 8.52 -19.74
N ALA A 197 -14.44 9.39 -19.32
CA ALA A 197 -14.83 10.67 -18.74
C ALA A 197 -15.50 11.54 -19.82
N PRO A 198 -16.54 12.32 -19.49
CA PRO A 198 -17.09 13.28 -20.43
C PRO A 198 -16.00 14.26 -20.87
N SER A 199 -15.83 14.45 -22.18
CA SER A 199 -14.96 15.49 -22.71
C SER A 199 -15.47 16.85 -22.25
N PRO A 200 -14.61 17.78 -21.78
CA PRO A 200 -15.03 19.16 -21.57
C PRO A 200 -15.67 19.66 -22.86
N ALA A 201 -16.89 20.18 -22.77
CA ALA A 201 -17.56 20.75 -23.93
C ALA A 201 -16.65 21.87 -24.49
N GLU A 202 -16.28 21.75 -25.76
CA GLU A 202 -15.55 22.79 -26.46
C GLU A 202 -16.44 24.04 -26.44
N ALA A 203 -16.01 25.07 -25.72
CA ALA A 203 -16.68 26.36 -25.72
C ALA A 203 -16.51 26.95 -27.12
N GLY A 204 -17.50 26.73 -27.98
CA GLY A 204 -17.57 27.36 -29.29
C GLY A 204 -17.55 28.88 -29.12
N THR A 205 -16.59 29.52 -29.81
CA THR A 205 -16.39 30.97 -29.88
C THR A 205 -17.52 31.67 -30.61
#